data_AF-A0A9N8J429-F1
#
_entry.id   AF-A0A9N8J429-F1
#
_cell.length_a   1.000
_cell.length_b   1.000
_cell.length_c   1.000
_cell.angle_alpha   90.00
_cell.angle_beta   90.00
_cell.angle_gamma   90.00
#
_symmetry.space_group_name_H-M   'P 1'
#
loop_
_entity.id
_entity.type
_entity.pdbx_description
1 polymer ?
#
loop_
_entity_poly.entity_id
_entity_poly.type
_entity_poly.pdbx_seq_one_letter_code
_entity_poly.pdbx_strand_id
1 'polypeptide(L)'
;MKTDISIKNIVSAVIYRKVMNPEEWIYSKIHIGNTSFEFDLEDNELPIFQINSPDVKTIITTRRIIEKSKDNLNSVKFEDIEKVIYGNFKGKPNMPELSSFEVIDVYGKEYNFQMETGKASIGLINAISTTLRLR
;
A
#
# COMPACT_ATOMS: atom_id res chain seq x y z
N MET A 1 -5.11 15.47 -14.87
CA MET A 1 -4.56 14.43 -13.97
C MET A 1 -3.73 15.11 -12.89
N LYS A 2 -3.74 14.64 -11.64
CA LYS A 2 -2.89 15.22 -10.58
C LYS A 2 -1.45 14.77 -10.75
N THR A 3 -0.49 15.58 -10.30
CA THR A 3 0.93 15.19 -10.27
C THR A 3 1.19 14.15 -9.17
N ASP A 4 2.24 13.33 -9.31
CA ASP A 4 2.63 12.34 -8.30
C ASP A 4 2.85 13.00 -6.91
N ILE A 5 3.47 14.18 -6.86
CA ILE A 5 3.63 14.97 -5.62
C ILE A 5 2.26 15.32 -5.01
N SER A 6 1.32 15.79 -5.83
CA SER A 6 -0.02 16.13 -5.36
C SER A 6 -0.77 14.90 -4.84
N ILE A 7 -0.67 13.77 -5.54
CA ILE A 7 -1.27 12.50 -5.11
C ILE A 7 -0.69 12.09 -3.77
N LYS A 8 0.64 12.00 -3.63
CA LYS A 8 1.30 11.64 -2.39
C LYS A 8 0.84 12.52 -1.23
N ASN A 9 0.86 13.85 -1.39
CA ASN A 9 0.48 14.78 -0.34
C ASN A 9 -0.98 14.60 0.12
N ILE A 10 -1.92 14.43 -0.84
CA ILE A 10 -3.33 14.21 -0.52
C ILE A 10 -3.51 12.89 0.23
N VAL A 11 -2.90 11.81 -0.29
CA VAL A 11 -3.03 10.47 0.28
C VAL A 11 -2.44 10.42 1.69
N SER A 12 -1.22 10.94 1.89
CA SER A 12 -0.60 11.03 3.21
C SER A 12 -1.47 11.82 4.19
N ALA A 13 -2.00 12.98 3.78
CA ALA A 13 -2.88 13.77 4.63
C ALA A 13 -4.18 13.03 5.01
N VAL A 14 -4.75 12.24 4.11
CA VAL A 14 -5.93 11.40 4.39
C VAL A 14 -5.58 10.32 5.41
N ILE A 15 -4.45 9.63 5.24
CA ILE A 15 -3.99 8.60 6.18
C ILE A 15 -3.81 9.21 7.57
N TYR A 16 -3.05 10.30 7.69
CA TYR A 16 -2.79 10.95 8.99
C TYR A 16 -4.06 11.42 9.72
N ARG A 17 -5.13 11.76 8.99
CA ARG A 17 -6.42 12.13 9.61
C ARG A 17 -7.24 10.93 10.09
N LYS A 18 -6.90 9.72 9.65
CA LYS A 18 -7.69 8.50 9.88
C LYS A 18 -7.02 7.51 10.83
N VAL A 19 -5.71 7.59 10.98
CA VAL A 19 -4.93 6.66 11.80
C VAL A 19 -4.43 7.32 13.08
N MET A 20 -4.29 6.51 14.12
CA MET A 20 -3.67 6.91 15.38
C MET A 20 -2.33 6.18 15.51
N ASN A 21 -1.31 6.91 15.98
CA ASN A 21 0.03 6.42 16.31
C ASN A 21 0.64 5.50 15.23
N PRO A 22 0.82 5.97 13.98
CA PRO A 22 1.40 5.16 12.91
C PRO A 22 2.83 4.67 13.19
N GLU A 23 3.53 5.29 14.14
CA GLU A 23 4.83 4.88 14.65
C GLU A 23 4.81 3.60 15.50
N GLU A 24 3.64 3.19 15.99
CA GLU A 24 3.45 1.95 16.77
C GLU A 24 3.19 0.72 15.89
N TRP A 25 3.05 0.88 14.57
CA TRP A 25 2.79 -0.24 13.66
C TRP A 25 4.02 -1.15 13.54
N ILE A 26 3.78 -2.45 13.44
CA ILE A 26 4.86 -3.45 13.56
C ILE A 26 5.62 -3.58 12.24
N TYR A 27 4.89 -3.72 11.13
CA TYR A 27 5.46 -3.97 9.81
C TYR A 27 5.23 -2.78 8.87
N SER A 28 4.21 -1.96 9.15
CA SER A 28 3.75 -0.91 8.27
C SER A 28 4.32 0.45 8.62
N LYS A 29 4.48 1.31 7.62
CA LYS A 29 4.82 2.72 7.81
C LYS A 29 4.28 3.58 6.69
N ILE A 30 4.03 4.85 7.01
CA ILE A 30 3.78 5.90 6.02
C ILE A 30 5.13 6.41 5.52
N HIS A 31 5.31 6.51 4.21
CA HIS A 31 6.57 6.91 3.61
C HIS A 31 6.72 8.43 3.58
N ILE A 32 7.64 8.98 4.39
CA ILE A 32 7.88 10.42 4.49
C ILE A 32 8.72 10.92 3.31
N GLY A 33 9.81 10.21 2.96
CA GLY A 33 10.71 10.55 1.86
C GLY A 33 10.17 10.26 0.47
N ASN A 34 10.78 10.85 -0.56
CA ASN A 34 10.39 10.70 -1.98
C ASN A 34 11.09 9.54 -2.69
N THR A 35 12.04 8.89 -2.03
CA THR A 35 12.82 7.79 -2.60
C THR A 35 12.53 6.50 -1.84
N SER A 36 12.65 5.37 -2.54
CA SER A 36 12.71 4.05 -1.93
C SER A 36 14.07 3.44 -2.28
N PHE A 37 14.79 2.91 -1.29
CA PHE A 37 16.05 2.20 -1.52
C PHE A 37 15.84 0.72 -1.83
N GLU A 38 14.64 0.20 -1.58
CA GLU A 38 14.33 -1.23 -1.68
C GLU A 38 13.61 -1.58 -2.99
N PHE A 39 13.03 -0.57 -3.63
CA PHE A 39 12.24 -0.70 -4.86
C PHE A 39 12.77 0.26 -5.92
N ASP A 40 12.87 -0.25 -7.14
CA ASP A 40 13.17 0.56 -8.32
C ASP A 40 11.87 1.21 -8.81
N LEU A 41 11.78 2.53 -8.64
CA LEU A 41 10.58 3.32 -8.95
C LEU A 41 10.80 4.05 -10.28
N GLU A 42 9.73 4.21 -11.05
CA GLU A 42 9.78 4.98 -12.29
C GLU A 42 10.08 6.46 -12.02
N ASP A 43 10.53 7.19 -13.03
CA ASP A 43 10.77 8.63 -12.93
C ASP A 43 9.51 9.37 -12.41
N ASN A 44 9.70 10.07 -11.29
CA ASN A 44 8.68 10.81 -10.52
C ASN A 44 7.62 9.96 -9.79
N GLU A 45 7.67 8.63 -9.86
CA GLU A 45 6.85 7.76 -9.02
C GLU A 45 7.29 7.91 -7.55
N LEU A 46 6.34 8.17 -6.65
CA LEU A 46 6.65 8.44 -5.25
C LEU A 46 6.08 7.35 -4.33
N PRO A 47 6.84 6.91 -3.32
CA PRO A 47 6.33 5.98 -2.32
C PRO A 47 5.37 6.68 -1.34
N ILE A 48 4.33 5.96 -0.91
CA ILE A 48 3.28 6.47 -0.01
C ILE A 48 3.20 5.64 1.28
N PHE A 49 3.10 4.32 1.14
CA PHE A 49 2.88 3.40 2.25
C PHE A 49 3.72 2.14 2.02
N GLN A 50 4.25 1.57 3.08
CA GLN A 50 5.07 0.37 2.98
C GLN A 50 4.72 -0.63 4.08
N ILE A 51 4.78 -1.91 3.74
CA ILE A 51 4.80 -3.07 4.65
C ILE A 51 6.15 -3.73 4.49
N ASN A 52 6.85 -3.93 5.59
CA ASN A 52 8.19 -4.52 5.63
C ASN A 52 8.19 -5.70 6.61
N SER A 53 7.81 -6.87 6.12
CA SER A 53 7.96 -8.12 6.88
C SER A 53 9.34 -8.75 6.62
N PRO A 54 9.76 -9.74 7.42
CA PRO A 54 11.05 -10.41 7.21
C PRO A 54 11.24 -11.01 5.81
N ASP A 55 10.17 -11.58 5.23
CA ASP A 55 10.25 -12.35 3.97
C ASP A 55 9.70 -11.59 2.75
N VAL A 56 8.83 -10.62 2.99
CA VAL A 56 8.06 -9.93 1.95
C VAL A 56 8.02 -8.44 2.23
N LYS A 57 8.28 -7.65 1.19
CA LYS A 57 8.21 -6.19 1.23
C LYS A 57 7.16 -5.73 0.23
N THR A 58 6.27 -4.88 0.66
CA THR A 58 5.19 -4.35 -0.18
C THR A 58 5.19 -2.84 -0.09
N ILE A 59 5.11 -2.16 -1.24
CA ILE A 59 5.05 -0.71 -1.32
C ILE A 59 3.87 -0.27 -2.16
N ILE A 60 3.14 0.71 -1.63
CA ILE A 60 2.11 1.45 -2.32
C ILE A 60 2.73 2.77 -2.76
N THR A 61 2.73 3.03 -4.05
CA THR A 61 3.25 4.26 -4.64
C THR A 61 2.12 5.12 -5.17
N THR A 62 2.46 6.25 -5.79
CA THR A 62 1.49 7.06 -6.54
C THR A 62 0.98 6.37 -7.81
N ARG A 63 1.64 5.28 -8.26
CA ARG A 63 1.36 4.62 -9.54
C ARG A 63 0.98 3.17 -9.51
N ARG A 64 1.50 2.40 -8.56
CA ARG A 64 1.30 0.96 -8.50
C ARG A 64 1.44 0.45 -7.08
N ILE A 65 1.03 -0.79 -6.93
CA ILE A 65 1.35 -1.63 -5.80
C ILE A 65 2.48 -2.54 -6.27
N ILE A 66 3.56 -2.64 -5.50
CA ILE A 66 4.70 -3.51 -5.79
C ILE A 66 4.96 -4.36 -4.56
N GLU A 67 5.16 -5.65 -4.76
CA GLU A 67 5.61 -6.57 -3.73
C GLU A 67 6.80 -7.37 -4.20
N LYS A 68 7.79 -7.45 -3.33
CA LYS A 68 9.02 -8.18 -3.54
C LYS A 68 9.18 -9.22 -2.44
N SER A 69 9.33 -10.46 -2.84
CA SER A 69 9.83 -11.55 -2.00
C SER A 69 11.17 -12.03 -2.55
N LYS A 70 11.76 -13.07 -1.94
CA LYS A 70 13.06 -13.61 -2.35
C LYS A 70 13.10 -14.01 -3.83
N ASP A 71 12.02 -14.60 -4.33
CA ASP A 71 11.97 -15.25 -5.65
C ASP A 71 11.02 -14.54 -6.62
N ASN A 72 10.19 -13.60 -6.16
CA ASN A 72 9.14 -12.99 -6.97
C ASN A 72 9.07 -11.47 -6.82
N LEU A 73 8.74 -10.80 -7.93
CA LEU A 73 8.35 -9.40 -7.98
C LEU A 73 6.96 -9.31 -8.62
N ASN A 74 5.98 -8.92 -7.82
CA ASN A 74 4.62 -8.70 -8.28
C ASN A 74 4.35 -7.20 -8.32
N SER A 75 3.68 -6.73 -9.37
CA SER A 75 3.26 -5.34 -9.42
C SER A 75 1.97 -5.18 -10.23
N VAL A 76 1.13 -4.23 -9.83
CA VAL A 76 -0.08 -3.85 -10.55
C VAL A 76 -0.22 -2.34 -10.52
N LYS A 77 -0.43 -1.72 -11.67
CA LYS A 77 -0.66 -0.28 -11.77
C LYS A 77 -2.08 0.06 -11.36
N PHE A 78 -2.25 1.17 -10.67
CA PHE A 78 -3.58 1.62 -10.25
C PHE A 78 -4.54 1.87 -11.42
N GLU A 79 -4.02 2.17 -12.62
CA GLU A 79 -4.83 2.34 -13.84
C GLU A 79 -5.43 1.01 -14.35
N ASP A 80 -4.82 -0.11 -13.99
CA ASP A 80 -5.24 -1.44 -14.38
C ASP A 80 -6.11 -2.12 -13.32
N ILE A 81 -6.28 -1.52 -12.13
CA ILE A 81 -7.04 -2.13 -11.02
C ILE A 81 -8.55 -1.95 -11.26
N GLU A 82 -9.26 -3.06 -11.34
CA GLU A 82 -10.73 -3.06 -11.34
C GLU A 82 -11.28 -3.12 -9.90
N LYS A 83 -10.70 -3.99 -9.06
CA LYS A 83 -11.24 -4.28 -7.72
C LYS A 83 -10.13 -4.56 -6.70
N VAL A 84 -10.40 -4.18 -5.45
CA VAL A 84 -9.56 -4.52 -4.29
C VAL A 84 -10.41 -5.16 -3.20
N ILE A 85 -9.95 -6.29 -2.65
CA ILE A 85 -10.64 -7.06 -1.62
C ILE A 85 -9.71 -7.21 -0.42
N TYR A 86 -10.04 -6.51 0.68
CA TYR A 86 -9.18 -6.44 1.87
C TYR A 86 -9.32 -7.61 2.85
N GLY A 87 -10.18 -8.60 2.57
CA GLY A 87 -10.37 -9.77 3.44
C GLY A 87 -10.61 -9.42 4.92
N ASN A 88 -9.99 -10.18 5.82
CA ASN A 88 -10.04 -9.93 7.27
C ASN A 88 -8.99 -8.88 7.70
N PHE A 89 -9.16 -7.64 7.27
CA PHE A 89 -8.25 -6.55 7.61
C PHE A 89 -8.24 -6.16 9.10
N LYS A 90 -9.27 -6.53 9.86
CA LYS A 90 -9.37 -6.20 11.30
C LYS A 90 -8.37 -7.00 12.15
N GLY A 91 -8.05 -8.23 11.72
CA GLY A 91 -7.21 -9.13 12.50
C GLY A 91 -7.83 -9.49 13.86
N LYS A 92 -6.99 -9.87 14.82
CA LYS A 92 -7.41 -10.11 16.21
C LYS A 92 -7.28 -8.81 17.03
N PRO A 93 -8.20 -8.56 17.99
CA PRO A 93 -8.08 -7.41 18.88
C PRO A 93 -6.71 -7.40 19.58
N ASN A 94 -5.99 -6.27 19.49
CA ASN A 94 -4.69 -6.04 20.13
C ASN A 94 -3.56 -7.00 19.70
N MET A 95 -3.70 -7.72 18.59
CA MET A 95 -2.65 -8.59 18.06
C MET A 95 -2.57 -8.41 16.54
N PRO A 96 -1.72 -7.46 16.07
CA PRO A 96 -1.50 -7.25 14.65
C PRO A 96 -0.87 -8.50 14.03
N GLU A 97 -1.44 -8.98 12.94
CA GLU A 97 -0.97 -10.13 12.18
C GLU A 97 -0.73 -9.72 10.71
N LEU A 98 0.21 -10.40 10.06
CA LEU A 98 0.38 -10.32 8.61
C LEU A 98 -0.72 -11.14 7.93
N SER A 99 -1.32 -10.57 6.90
CA SER A 99 -2.33 -11.22 6.06
C SER A 99 -2.16 -10.74 4.62
N SER A 100 -3.12 -11.04 3.75
CA SER A 100 -3.11 -10.59 2.37
C SER A 100 -4.41 -9.87 2.00
N PHE A 101 -4.29 -8.93 1.08
CA PHE A 101 -5.40 -8.39 0.32
C PHE A 101 -5.25 -8.75 -1.15
N GLU A 102 -6.38 -8.87 -1.83
CA GLU A 102 -6.45 -9.24 -3.23
C GLU A 102 -6.72 -8.00 -4.08
N VAL A 103 -6.10 -7.96 -5.25
CA VAL A 103 -6.33 -6.98 -6.30
C VAL A 103 -6.64 -7.73 -7.58
N ILE A 104 -7.72 -7.33 -8.26
CA ILE A 104 -8.13 -7.89 -9.55
C ILE A 104 -7.93 -6.79 -10.59
N ASP A 105 -7.17 -7.09 -11.65
CA ASP A 105 -7.00 -6.17 -12.77
C ASP A 105 -8.16 -6.24 -13.77
N VAL A 106 -8.21 -5.29 -14.71
CA VAL A 106 -9.23 -5.19 -15.75
C VAL A 106 -9.30 -6.40 -16.70
N TYR A 107 -8.32 -7.30 -16.65
CA TYR A 107 -8.30 -8.56 -17.41
C TYR A 107 -8.75 -9.76 -16.57
N GLY A 108 -9.18 -9.52 -15.32
CA GLY A 108 -9.59 -10.56 -14.37
C GLY A 108 -8.42 -11.30 -13.74
N LYS A 109 -7.17 -10.82 -13.86
CA LYS A 109 -6.04 -11.46 -13.19
C LYS A 109 -5.95 -11.00 -11.75
N GLU A 110 -5.76 -11.97 -10.87
CA GLU A 110 -5.71 -11.78 -9.43
C GLU A 110 -4.26 -11.64 -8.94
N TYR A 111 -4.04 -10.68 -8.04
CA TYR A 111 -2.78 -10.43 -7.35
C TYR A 111 -3.05 -10.44 -5.85
N ASN A 112 -2.23 -11.16 -5.10
CA ASN A 112 -2.26 -11.13 -3.65
C ASN A 112 -1.06 -10.34 -3.14
N PHE A 113 -1.32 -9.41 -2.22
CA PHE A 113 -0.32 -8.55 -1.61
C PHE A 113 -0.42 -8.59 -0.09
N GLN A 114 0.69 -8.49 0.60
CA GLN A 114 0.78 -8.51 2.05
C GLN A 114 0.23 -7.21 2.65
N MET A 115 -0.47 -7.35 3.79
CA MET A 115 -0.87 -6.26 4.66
C MET A 115 -0.66 -6.61 6.14
N GLU A 116 -0.47 -5.60 6.97
CA GLU A 116 -0.63 -5.72 8.42
C GLU A 116 -2.08 -5.43 8.79
N THR A 117 -2.69 -6.32 9.58
CA THR A 117 -4.06 -6.18 10.06
C THR A 117 -4.18 -5.15 11.21
N GLY A 118 -5.40 -4.80 11.60
CA GLY A 118 -5.66 -3.91 12.73
C GLY A 118 -5.54 -2.42 12.36
N LYS A 119 -4.81 -1.63 13.16
CA LYS A 119 -4.72 -0.18 12.93
C LYS A 119 -3.99 0.17 11.63
N ALA A 120 -2.96 -0.60 11.28
CA ALA A 120 -2.15 -0.38 10.08
C ALA A 120 -2.95 -0.62 8.79
N SER A 121 -3.87 -1.59 8.78
CA SER A 121 -4.71 -1.87 7.60
C SER A 121 -5.61 -0.69 7.24
N ILE A 122 -6.03 0.12 8.21
CA ILE A 122 -6.76 1.36 7.94
C ILE A 122 -5.88 2.34 7.16
N GLY A 123 -4.60 2.44 7.50
CA GLY A 123 -3.65 3.24 6.73
C GLY A 123 -3.51 2.76 5.29
N LEU A 124 -3.33 1.45 5.11
CA LEU A 124 -3.23 0.80 3.80
C LEU A 124 -4.49 0.99 2.95
N ILE A 125 -5.68 0.74 3.52
CA ILE A 125 -6.97 0.91 2.84
C ILE A 125 -7.13 2.36 2.37
N ASN A 126 -6.79 3.33 3.21
CA ASN A 126 -6.85 4.75 2.84
C ASN A 126 -5.80 5.11 1.78
N ALA A 127 -4.60 4.51 1.83
CA ALA A 127 -3.58 4.70 0.81
C ALA A 127 -4.08 4.27 -0.58
N ILE A 128 -4.59 3.04 -0.67
CA ILE A 128 -5.04 2.43 -1.93
C ILE A 128 -6.32 3.11 -2.43
N SER A 129 -7.35 3.20 -1.59
CA SER A 129 -8.65 3.76 -2.02
C SER A 129 -8.58 5.24 -2.39
N THR A 130 -7.75 6.03 -1.71
CA THR A 130 -7.55 7.44 -2.07
C THR A 130 -6.77 7.54 -3.38
N THR A 131 -5.74 6.72 -3.58
CA THR A 131 -4.97 6.74 -4.84
C THR A 131 -5.85 6.36 -6.03
N LEU A 132 -6.67 5.31 -5.90
CA LEU A 132 -7.65 4.91 -6.93
C LEU A 132 -8.62 6.03 -7.30
N ARG A 133 -9.11 6.81 -6.32
CA ARG A 133 -10.04 7.93 -6.55
C ARG A 133 -9.41 9.15 -7.23
N LEU A 134 -8.09 9.25 -7.21
CA LEU A 134 -7.36 10.40 -7.76
C LEU A 134 -6.86 10.17 -9.19
N ARG A 135 -7.06 8.97 -9.73
CA ARG A 135 -6.78 8.59 -11.11
C ARG A 135 -8.05 8.63 -11.93
#